data_AF-A0A836RLC8-F1
#
_entry.id   AF-A0A836RLC8-F1
#
_cell.length_a   1.000
_cell.length_b   1.000
_cell.length_c   1.000
_cell.angle_alpha   90.00
_cell.angle_beta   90.00
_cell.angle_gamma   90.00
#
_symmetry.space_group_name_H-M   'P 1'
#
loop_
_entity.id
_entity.type
_entity.pdbx_description
1 polymer ?
#
loop_
_entity_poly.entity_id
_entity_poly.type
_entity_poly.pdbx_seq_one_letter_code
_entity_poly.pdbx_strand_id
1 'polypeptide(L)'
;HRRLRDGWFHRILPYLDLGNLHDAYVECHQVGGPCDRGRSDLRTWVHYTRGTVNGRPLARTVLNAFTCPSDAVTITDRVCGRGYQGNYVLCHGNAIQRSVGRHQDNNGMFYRVSSIRISDVKDGTSNTVMGSEALVRPPDVSRWGWGDCGCYWLGGRWGELGFTTLQPPNTPLPDRNYRCKSTSYVHAPCESIRGRDEAQNFARSFHAGGVHALMGDGSVRFVTESIDVTTWRALGTRRGGEMIGEF
;
A
#
# COMPACT_ATOMS: atom_id res chain seq x y z
N HIS A 1 -7.78 -13.37 -19.89
CA HIS A 1 -6.58 -12.71 -19.34
C HIS A 1 -6.36 -13.12 -17.89
N ARG A 2 -5.28 -13.85 -17.59
CA ARG A 2 -4.95 -14.32 -16.23
C ARG A 2 -4.37 -13.14 -15.45
N ARG A 3 -5.13 -12.59 -14.49
CA ARG A 3 -4.72 -11.39 -13.73
C ARG A 3 -3.48 -11.73 -12.89
N LEU A 4 -2.38 -11.03 -13.15
CA LEU A 4 -1.25 -10.95 -12.22
C LEU A 4 -1.81 -10.43 -10.88
N ARG A 5 -1.29 -10.92 -9.74
CA ARG A 5 -1.57 -10.33 -8.41
C ARG A 5 -0.79 -9.04 -8.22
N ASP A 6 -0.76 -8.23 -9.26
CA ASP A 6 -0.21 -6.89 -9.21
C ASP A 6 -1.23 -5.94 -8.59
N GLY A 7 -0.75 -4.75 -8.26
CA GLY A 7 -1.55 -3.70 -7.68
C GLY A 7 -1.16 -2.36 -8.26
N TRP A 8 -1.75 -1.30 -7.71
CA TRP A 8 -1.63 0.07 -8.20
C TRP A 8 -0.16 0.48 -8.48
N PHE A 9 0.77 0.12 -7.60
CA PHE A 9 2.19 0.44 -7.73
C PHE A 9 2.78 -0.02 -9.06
N HIS A 10 2.47 -1.24 -9.49
CA HIS A 10 3.02 -1.79 -10.73
C HIS A 10 2.39 -1.13 -11.96
N ARG A 11 1.13 -0.69 -11.82
CA ARG A 11 0.33 -0.10 -12.91
C ARG A 11 0.64 1.38 -13.13
N ILE A 12 1.13 2.08 -12.11
CA ILE A 12 1.43 3.51 -12.20
C ILE A 12 2.83 3.79 -12.76
N LEU A 13 3.75 2.82 -12.76
CA LEU A 13 5.14 3.00 -13.21
C LEU A 13 5.28 3.67 -14.60
N PRO A 14 4.52 3.29 -15.65
CA PRO A 14 4.64 3.96 -16.95
C PRO A 14 4.32 5.45 -16.94
N TYR A 15 3.54 5.91 -15.96
CA TYR A 15 3.08 7.29 -15.83
C TYR A 15 3.99 8.14 -14.94
N LEU A 16 5.10 7.58 -14.43
CA LEU A 16 6.08 8.24 -13.56
C LEU A 16 7.48 8.23 -14.18
N ASP A 17 7.57 8.21 -15.52
CA ASP A 17 8.83 8.06 -16.26
C ASP A 17 9.61 6.76 -15.92
N LEU A 18 8.91 5.75 -15.40
CA LEU A 18 9.45 4.42 -15.07
C LEU A 18 8.97 3.36 -16.07
N GLY A 19 8.69 3.75 -17.31
CA GLY A 19 8.26 2.84 -18.39
C GLY A 19 9.24 1.70 -18.62
N ASN A 20 10.54 1.97 -18.56
CA ASN A 20 11.58 0.93 -18.67
C ASN A 20 11.52 -0.14 -17.55
N LEU A 21 11.17 0.24 -16.32
CA LEU A 21 11.01 -0.68 -15.20
C LEU A 21 9.71 -1.48 -15.35
N HIS A 22 8.66 -0.83 -15.83
CA HIS A 22 7.40 -1.48 -16.16
C HIS A 22 7.57 -2.53 -17.27
N ASP A 23 8.27 -2.20 -18.35
CA ASP A 23 8.47 -3.11 -19.48
C ASP A 23 9.29 -4.33 -19.06
N ALA A 24 10.35 -4.11 -18.28
CA ALA A 24 11.13 -5.18 -17.68
C ALA A 24 10.29 -6.04 -16.72
N TYR A 25 9.34 -5.43 -15.97
CA TYR A 25 8.38 -6.16 -15.14
C TYR A 25 7.44 -7.03 -15.99
N VAL A 26 6.86 -6.46 -17.05
CA VAL A 26 5.97 -7.19 -17.97
C VAL A 26 6.72 -8.36 -18.62
N GLU A 27 7.92 -8.12 -19.15
CA GLU A 27 8.78 -9.15 -19.74
C GLU A 27 9.08 -10.28 -18.75
N CYS A 28 9.39 -9.94 -17.49
CA CYS A 28 9.66 -10.96 -16.48
C CYS A 28 8.49 -11.94 -16.32
N HIS A 29 7.26 -11.44 -16.35
CA HIS A 29 6.04 -12.20 -16.08
C HIS A 29 5.36 -12.83 -17.31
N GLN A 30 5.92 -12.64 -18.50
CA GLN A 30 5.45 -13.30 -19.72
C GLN A 30 5.70 -14.82 -19.70
N VAL A 31 5.01 -15.56 -20.57
CA VAL A 31 5.24 -17.00 -20.74
C VAL A 31 6.67 -17.22 -21.25
N GLY A 32 7.44 -18.06 -20.56
CA GLY A 32 8.87 -18.25 -20.84
C GLY A 32 9.77 -17.14 -20.31
N GLY A 33 9.22 -16.11 -19.67
CA GLY A 33 9.98 -14.99 -19.12
C GLY A 33 10.78 -15.36 -17.87
N PRO A 34 11.76 -14.52 -17.46
CA PRO A 34 12.64 -14.79 -16.31
C PRO A 34 11.93 -15.11 -14.98
N CYS A 35 10.71 -14.59 -14.77
CA CYS A 35 9.92 -14.85 -13.56
C CYS A 35 8.97 -16.07 -13.68
N ASP A 36 8.78 -16.66 -14.87
CA ASP A 36 7.84 -17.80 -15.10
C ASP A 36 8.32 -19.08 -14.39
N ARG A 37 9.64 -19.35 -14.41
CA ARG A 37 10.26 -20.55 -13.81
C ARG A 37 9.55 -21.87 -14.18
N GLY A 38 8.98 -21.93 -15.38
CA GLY A 38 8.27 -23.11 -15.89
C GLY A 38 7.01 -23.50 -15.11
N ARG A 39 6.47 -22.62 -14.25
CA ARG A 39 5.25 -22.91 -13.47
C ARG A 39 4.21 -21.80 -13.63
N SER A 40 3.09 -22.18 -14.24
CA SER A 40 2.05 -21.22 -14.65
C SER A 40 1.40 -20.44 -13.52
N ASP A 41 1.46 -20.94 -12.27
CA ASP A 41 1.04 -20.25 -11.07
C ASP A 41 2.03 -19.16 -10.67
N LEU A 42 3.35 -19.42 -10.72
CA LEU A 42 4.42 -18.49 -10.36
C LEU A 42 4.40 -17.19 -11.18
N ARG A 43 3.97 -17.25 -12.45
CA ARG A 43 3.74 -16.04 -13.28
C ARG A 43 2.80 -15.03 -12.63
N THR A 44 1.82 -15.49 -11.86
CA THR A 44 0.78 -14.61 -11.31
C THR A 44 1.16 -13.93 -10.01
N TRP A 45 2.30 -14.26 -9.41
CA TRP A 45 2.65 -13.73 -8.10
C TRP A 45 3.84 -12.77 -8.18
N VAL A 46 3.58 -11.49 -7.93
CA VAL A 46 4.61 -10.45 -7.92
C VAL A 46 5.68 -10.67 -6.84
N HIS A 47 5.41 -11.46 -5.79
CA HIS A 47 6.40 -11.81 -4.76
C HIS A 47 7.48 -12.78 -5.22
N TYR A 48 7.35 -13.34 -6.43
CA TYR A 48 8.41 -14.08 -7.09
C TYR A 48 9.25 -13.25 -8.05
N THR A 49 8.93 -11.96 -8.24
CA THR A 49 9.74 -11.04 -9.04
C THR A 49 11.14 -10.98 -8.45
N ARG A 50 12.12 -11.50 -9.20
CA ARG A 50 13.52 -11.56 -8.77
C ARG A 50 14.43 -11.37 -9.96
N GLY A 51 15.61 -10.85 -9.65
CA GLY A 51 16.72 -10.77 -10.59
C GLY A 51 16.73 -9.48 -11.38
N THR A 52 17.50 -9.54 -12.44
CA THR A 52 17.79 -8.42 -13.33
C THR A 52 17.20 -8.73 -14.68
N VAL A 53 16.37 -7.84 -15.20
CA VAL A 53 15.82 -7.93 -16.56
C VAL A 53 16.29 -6.68 -17.30
N ASN A 54 16.90 -6.87 -18.48
CA ASN A 54 17.50 -5.78 -19.27
C ASN A 54 18.47 -4.90 -18.44
N GLY A 55 19.33 -5.53 -17.64
CA GLY A 55 20.29 -4.83 -16.78
C GLY A 55 19.69 -4.14 -15.55
N ARG A 56 18.37 -4.21 -15.33
CA ARG A 56 17.68 -3.53 -14.23
C ARG A 56 17.24 -4.48 -13.11
N PRO A 57 17.60 -4.23 -11.84
CA PRO A 57 17.17 -5.07 -10.73
C PRO A 57 15.72 -4.77 -10.35
N LEU A 58 14.74 -5.54 -10.86
CA LEU A 58 13.30 -5.23 -10.76
C LEU A 58 12.83 -4.90 -9.33
N ALA A 59 12.67 -5.93 -8.49
CA ALA A 59 12.11 -5.78 -7.15
C ALA A 59 12.98 -4.94 -6.20
N ARG A 60 14.24 -4.68 -6.59
CA ARG A 60 15.25 -3.97 -5.79
C ARG A 60 15.52 -2.56 -6.29
N THR A 61 14.91 -2.13 -7.38
CA THR A 61 15.07 -0.75 -7.86
C THR A 61 14.49 0.18 -6.81
N VAL A 62 15.34 1.02 -6.22
CA VAL A 62 14.91 2.05 -5.28
C VAL A 62 14.27 3.19 -6.07
N LEU A 63 13.04 3.54 -5.71
CA LEU A 63 12.28 4.57 -6.40
C LEU A 63 12.07 5.76 -5.46
N ASN A 64 12.86 6.82 -5.63
CA ASN A 64 12.78 8.00 -4.77
C ASN A 64 11.40 8.68 -4.79
N ALA A 65 10.66 8.57 -5.90
CA ALA A 65 9.28 9.05 -6.01
C ALA A 65 8.31 8.36 -5.02
N PHE A 66 8.69 7.21 -4.47
CA PHE A 66 7.91 6.47 -3.48
C PHE A 66 8.49 6.53 -2.07
N THR A 67 9.53 7.34 -1.85
CA THR A 67 10.19 7.53 -0.56
C THR A 67 9.78 8.87 0.03
N CYS A 68 9.21 8.86 1.22
CA CYS A 68 8.87 10.08 1.95
C CYS A 68 10.13 10.68 2.58
N PRO A 69 10.45 11.97 2.33
CA PRO A 69 11.61 12.62 2.93
C PRO A 69 11.57 12.76 4.45
N SER A 70 10.38 12.65 5.07
CA SER A 70 10.24 12.74 6.53
C SER A 70 10.53 11.42 7.24
N ASP A 71 10.53 10.28 6.55
CA ASP A 71 10.78 8.99 7.19
C ASP A 71 12.19 8.93 7.79
N ALA A 72 12.27 8.57 9.08
CA ALA A 72 13.53 8.40 9.80
C ALA A 72 14.34 7.20 9.31
N VAL A 73 13.72 6.27 8.58
CA VAL A 73 14.40 5.08 8.04
C VAL A 73 14.92 5.34 6.63
N THR A 74 16.24 5.21 6.46
CA THR A 74 16.86 5.24 5.12
C THR A 74 16.41 4.05 4.29
N ILE A 75 15.65 4.33 3.22
CA ILE A 75 15.15 3.31 2.31
C ILE A 75 16.25 2.86 1.35
N THR A 76 16.50 1.54 1.33
CA THR A 76 17.48 0.88 0.46
C THR A 76 16.81 -0.18 -0.42
N ASP A 77 17.60 -0.91 -1.20
CA ASP A 77 17.14 -1.90 -2.17
C ASP A 77 16.51 -3.16 -1.55
N ARG A 78 16.60 -3.34 -0.22
CA ARG A 78 16.24 -4.59 0.45
C ARG A 78 15.61 -4.42 1.84
N VAL A 79 14.64 -3.53 1.93
CA VAL A 79 13.97 -3.19 3.20
C VAL A 79 12.79 -4.12 3.52
N CYS A 80 12.15 -4.69 2.49
CA CYS A 80 11.07 -5.68 2.66
C CYS A 80 11.48 -7.08 2.18
N GLY A 81 12.48 -7.65 2.86
CA GLY A 81 13.04 -8.99 2.66
C GLY A 81 13.80 -9.21 1.35
N ARG A 82 13.13 -9.10 0.20
CA ARG A 82 13.71 -9.33 -1.14
C ARG A 82 13.70 -8.12 -2.06
N GLY A 83 13.03 -7.03 -1.66
CA GLY A 83 12.90 -5.86 -2.50
C GLY A 83 12.79 -4.54 -1.74
N TYR A 84 12.67 -3.50 -2.55
CA TYR A 84 12.36 -2.13 -2.18
C TYR A 84 11.02 -2.05 -1.43
N GLN A 85 10.95 -1.13 -0.48
CA GLN A 85 9.75 -0.73 0.25
C GLN A 85 9.61 0.79 0.13
N GLY A 86 8.43 1.30 -0.19
CA GLY A 86 8.15 2.74 -0.17
C GLY A 86 7.29 3.16 1.02
N ASN A 87 6.88 4.42 1.04
CA ASN A 87 6.03 5.00 2.08
C ASN A 87 4.58 5.15 1.66
N TYR A 88 4.29 5.31 0.37
CA TYR A 88 2.94 5.66 -0.06
C TYR A 88 2.08 4.41 -0.28
N VAL A 89 0.86 4.45 0.23
CA VAL A 89 -0.13 3.37 0.15
C VAL A 89 -1.52 3.94 -0.14
N LEU A 90 -2.42 3.14 -0.71
CA LEU A 90 -3.74 3.60 -1.11
C LEU A 90 -4.84 3.22 -0.12
N CYS A 91 -5.88 4.04 -0.04
CA CYS A 91 -6.94 3.84 0.93
C CYS A 91 -7.86 2.69 0.49
N HIS A 92 -7.95 1.66 1.33
CA HIS A 92 -8.93 0.58 1.14
C HIS A 92 -10.27 0.87 1.82
N GLY A 93 -10.40 1.99 2.53
CA GLY A 93 -11.64 2.45 3.15
C GLY A 93 -11.59 2.43 4.67
N ASN A 94 -12.74 2.47 5.31
CA ASN A 94 -12.84 2.66 6.77
C ASN A 94 -13.06 1.35 7.57
N ALA A 95 -12.79 0.20 6.94
CA ALA A 95 -12.95 -1.11 7.54
C ALA A 95 -11.66 -1.94 7.47
N ILE A 96 -11.58 -2.98 8.31
CA ILE A 96 -10.48 -3.95 8.33
C ILE A 96 -10.36 -4.63 6.96
N GLN A 97 -9.15 -4.73 6.41
CA GLN A 97 -8.94 -5.50 5.20
C GLN A 97 -9.02 -6.99 5.50
N ARG A 98 -10.16 -7.61 5.20
CA ARG A 98 -10.27 -9.06 5.30
C ARG A 98 -9.89 -9.75 4.00
N SER A 99 -9.14 -10.83 4.12
CA SER A 99 -8.75 -11.67 2.98
C SER A 99 -9.64 -12.92 2.78
N VAL A 100 -10.75 -13.03 3.54
CA VAL A 100 -11.77 -14.08 3.39
C VAL A 100 -12.69 -13.76 2.21
N GLY A 101 -12.78 -14.69 1.24
CA GLY A 101 -13.57 -14.50 0.01
C GLY A 101 -12.81 -13.78 -1.11
N ARG A 102 -13.34 -13.82 -2.35
CA ARG A 102 -12.65 -13.26 -3.53
C ARG A 102 -12.75 -11.74 -3.65
N HIS A 103 -13.71 -11.09 -2.97
CA HIS A 103 -13.96 -9.66 -3.09
C HIS A 103 -14.60 -9.16 -1.79
N GLN A 104 -13.84 -8.42 -0.97
CA GLN A 104 -14.44 -7.62 0.09
C GLN A 104 -14.32 -6.16 -0.30
N ASP A 105 -15.46 -5.59 -0.65
CA ASP A 105 -15.59 -4.17 -0.87
C ASP A 105 -15.52 -3.47 0.49
N ASN A 106 -14.34 -2.94 0.80
CA ASN A 106 -14.08 -2.21 2.02
C ASN A 106 -14.49 -0.74 1.93
N ASN A 107 -15.35 -0.37 0.97
CA ASN A 107 -15.88 0.97 0.70
C ASN A 107 -14.90 2.07 0.25
N GLY A 108 -13.59 1.89 0.35
CA GLY A 108 -12.61 2.82 -0.24
C GLY A 108 -12.42 2.66 -1.74
N MET A 109 -11.53 3.47 -2.33
CA MET A 109 -11.21 3.41 -3.77
C MET A 109 -10.32 2.21 -4.11
N PHE A 110 -9.42 1.79 -3.21
CA PHE A 110 -8.39 0.77 -3.47
C PHE A 110 -8.43 -0.37 -2.46
N TYR A 111 -9.32 -1.33 -2.69
CA TYR A 111 -9.37 -2.57 -1.90
C TYR A 111 -8.91 -3.79 -2.72
N ARG A 112 -8.81 -4.94 -2.06
CA ARG A 112 -8.32 -6.18 -2.66
C ARG A 112 -9.22 -6.63 -3.83
N VAL A 113 -8.61 -6.81 -5.01
CA VAL A 113 -9.32 -7.14 -6.27
C VAL A 113 -10.43 -6.12 -6.61
N SER A 114 -10.19 -4.85 -6.28
CA SER A 114 -11.05 -3.72 -6.65
C SER A 114 -11.13 -3.52 -8.16
N SER A 115 -12.23 -2.92 -8.59
CA SER A 115 -12.50 -2.52 -9.97
C SER A 115 -13.45 -1.33 -9.93
N ILE A 116 -12.92 -0.18 -9.53
CA ILE A 116 -13.68 1.04 -9.27
C ILE A 116 -13.45 2.05 -10.40
N ARG A 117 -14.52 2.71 -10.83
CA ARG A 117 -14.47 3.85 -11.76
C ARG A 117 -14.54 5.15 -10.97
N ILE A 118 -14.04 6.24 -11.54
CA ILE A 118 -14.19 7.58 -10.94
C ILE A 118 -15.67 7.91 -10.68
N SER A 119 -16.57 7.48 -11.58
CA SER A 119 -18.02 7.65 -11.42
C SER A 119 -18.61 6.95 -10.19
N ASP A 120 -17.90 6.01 -9.58
CA ASP A 120 -18.34 5.28 -8.38
C ASP A 120 -18.00 6.04 -7.08
N VAL A 121 -17.25 7.15 -7.17
CA VAL A 121 -16.92 8.05 -6.06
C VAL A 121 -18.07 9.05 -5.89
N LYS A 122 -19.10 8.64 -5.17
CA LYS A 122 -20.36 9.40 -5.00
C LYS A 122 -20.26 10.52 -3.97
N ASP A 123 -19.31 10.45 -3.05
CA ASP A 123 -19.10 11.49 -2.02
C ASP A 123 -18.28 12.69 -2.57
N GLY A 124 -17.84 12.60 -3.83
CA GLY A 124 -17.02 13.60 -4.50
C GLY A 124 -15.53 13.27 -4.42
N THR A 125 -14.83 13.38 -5.55
CA THR A 125 -13.40 13.04 -5.65
C THR A 125 -12.52 13.92 -4.76
N SER A 126 -12.92 15.17 -4.50
CA SER A 126 -12.22 16.10 -3.59
C SER A 126 -12.43 15.77 -2.11
N ASN A 127 -13.38 14.88 -1.78
CA ASN A 127 -13.77 14.51 -0.43
C ASN A 127 -13.56 13.01 -0.15
N THR A 128 -12.82 12.33 -1.02
CA THR A 128 -12.45 10.93 -0.83
C THR A 128 -10.93 10.80 -0.83
N VAL A 129 -10.36 10.32 0.27
CA VAL A 129 -8.94 10.04 0.39
C VAL A 129 -8.60 8.83 -0.47
N MET A 130 -7.68 9.05 -1.40
CA MET A 130 -7.16 8.05 -2.32
C MET A 130 -5.93 7.34 -1.75
N GLY A 131 -5.05 8.09 -1.09
CA GLY A 131 -3.73 7.61 -0.66
C GLY A 131 -3.16 8.43 0.48
N SER A 132 -2.21 7.85 1.20
CA SER A 132 -1.43 8.56 2.22
C SER A 132 -0.12 7.82 2.48
N GLU A 133 0.58 8.26 3.50
CA GLU A 133 1.87 7.77 3.93
C GLU A 133 1.74 6.65 4.96
N ALA A 134 2.72 5.78 4.99
CA ALA A 134 3.01 4.85 6.05
C ALA A 134 4.52 4.84 6.31
N LEU A 135 4.89 4.62 7.56
CA LEU A 135 6.30 4.57 7.96
C LEU A 135 6.91 3.20 7.66
N VAL A 136 8.15 3.23 7.20
CA VAL A 136 8.97 2.03 7.04
C VAL A 136 9.54 1.64 8.40
N ARG A 137 9.16 0.46 8.90
CA ARG A 137 9.76 -0.07 10.14
C ARG A 137 11.23 -0.47 9.92
N PRO A 138 12.18 -0.26 10.85
CA PRO A 138 13.43 -1.02 10.87
C PRO A 138 13.15 -2.47 11.33
N PRO A 139 13.94 -3.48 10.92
CA PRO A 139 13.71 -4.87 11.34
C PRO A 139 14.26 -5.16 12.74
N ASP A 140 13.43 -5.71 13.64
CA ASP A 140 13.85 -6.25 14.95
C ASP A 140 13.44 -7.72 15.17
N VAL A 141 12.30 -8.15 14.63
CA VAL A 141 11.80 -9.53 14.69
C VAL A 141 12.20 -10.31 13.46
N SER A 142 12.09 -9.70 12.28
CA SER A 142 12.49 -10.36 11.05
C SER A 142 12.83 -9.37 9.95
N ARG A 143 13.68 -9.78 8.99
CA ARG A 143 13.93 -8.99 7.76
C ARG A 143 12.69 -8.93 6.83
N TRP A 144 11.61 -9.60 7.21
CA TRP A 144 10.39 -9.77 6.43
C TRP A 144 9.21 -9.13 7.14
N GLY A 145 8.44 -8.37 6.37
CA GLY A 145 7.15 -7.84 6.77
C GLY A 145 6.07 -8.33 5.85
N TRP A 146 5.31 -9.36 6.22
CA TRP A 146 4.13 -9.72 5.44
C TRP A 146 2.96 -8.87 5.92
N GLY A 147 2.62 -7.87 5.11
CA GLY A 147 1.59 -6.88 5.40
C GLY A 147 2.11 -5.47 5.68
N ASP A 148 3.42 -5.32 5.86
CA ASP A 148 4.05 -4.02 6.04
C ASP A 148 3.79 -3.12 4.82
N CYS A 149 3.32 -1.90 5.09
CA CYS A 149 2.98 -0.93 4.05
C CYS A 149 4.16 -0.61 3.14
N GLY A 150 3.87 -0.44 1.85
CA GLY A 150 4.86 -0.09 0.84
C GLY A 150 5.73 -1.25 0.39
N CYS A 151 5.52 -2.47 0.91
CA CYS A 151 6.15 -3.70 0.41
C CYS A 151 5.55 -4.11 -0.95
N TYR A 152 5.72 -3.28 -1.97
CA TYR A 152 4.94 -3.33 -3.20
C TYR A 152 5.01 -4.68 -3.93
N TRP A 153 6.16 -5.33 -3.84
CA TRP A 153 6.43 -6.60 -4.50
C TRP A 153 5.85 -7.81 -3.77
N LEU A 154 5.12 -7.68 -2.66
CA LEU A 154 4.49 -8.82 -1.96
C LEU A 154 3.06 -9.16 -2.44
N GLY A 155 2.46 -8.33 -3.32
CA GLY A 155 1.18 -8.61 -3.97
C GLY A 155 -0.06 -8.25 -3.15
N GLY A 156 0.10 -7.46 -2.08
CA GLY A 156 -0.98 -6.75 -1.39
C GLY A 156 -1.97 -7.59 -0.57
N ARG A 157 -1.82 -8.91 -0.54
CA ARG A 157 -2.77 -9.80 0.17
C ARG A 157 -2.84 -9.50 1.66
N TRP A 158 -1.75 -9.06 2.26
CA TRP A 158 -1.62 -8.86 3.70
C TRP A 158 -1.67 -7.40 4.12
N GLY A 159 -2.05 -6.48 3.23
CA GLY A 159 -2.17 -5.05 3.52
C GLY A 159 -1.01 -4.20 3.00
N GLU A 160 -0.06 -4.78 2.26
CA GLU A 160 1.17 -4.06 1.86
C GLU A 160 0.95 -2.86 0.94
N LEU A 161 -0.20 -2.81 0.27
CA LEU A 161 -0.52 -1.81 -0.74
C LEU A 161 -1.53 -0.76 -0.25
N GLY A 162 -2.05 -0.90 0.97
CA GLY A 162 -3.12 -0.04 1.43
C GLY A 162 -3.22 0.13 2.93
N PHE A 163 -3.98 1.16 3.30
CA PHE A 163 -4.28 1.53 4.67
C PHE A 163 -5.78 1.77 4.84
N THR A 164 -6.23 1.82 6.09
CA THR A 164 -7.60 2.15 6.46
C THR A 164 -7.69 3.49 7.20
N THR A 165 -8.82 4.17 7.02
CA THR A 165 -9.19 5.34 7.82
C THR A 165 -9.93 4.97 9.11
N LEU A 166 -9.91 3.70 9.52
CA LEU A 166 -10.57 3.23 10.74
C LEU A 166 -10.09 3.98 12.00
N GLN A 167 -8.86 4.49 12.00
CA GLN A 167 -8.29 5.32 13.06
C GLN A 167 -7.59 6.55 12.46
N PRO A 168 -7.53 7.68 13.19
CA PRO A 168 -6.85 8.89 12.75
C PRO A 168 -5.37 8.65 12.39
N PRO A 169 -4.76 9.55 11.60
CA PRO A 169 -3.33 9.50 11.32
C PRO A 169 -2.48 9.39 12.58
N ASN A 170 -1.34 8.72 12.49
CA ASN A 170 -0.39 8.53 13.60
C ASN A 170 -0.99 7.88 14.86
N THR A 171 -2.11 7.15 14.75
CA THR A 171 -2.74 6.45 15.88
C THR A 171 -1.72 5.59 16.66
N PRO A 172 -1.74 5.58 18.01
CA PRO A 172 -0.85 4.71 18.79
C PRO A 172 -1.24 3.22 18.68
N LEU A 173 -2.41 2.92 18.11
CA LEU A 173 -2.84 1.54 17.90
C LEU A 173 -1.91 0.83 16.91
N PRO A 174 -1.55 -0.43 17.16
CA PRO A 174 -0.68 -1.17 16.27
C PRO A 174 -1.35 -1.48 14.94
N ASP A 175 -0.57 -1.42 13.86
CA ASP A 175 -0.94 -2.10 12.63
C ASP A 175 -1.05 -3.60 12.92
N ARG A 176 -1.98 -4.30 12.27
CA ARG A 176 -2.19 -5.73 12.45
C ARG A 176 -1.87 -6.44 11.14
N ASN A 177 -0.73 -7.12 11.10
CA ASN A 177 -0.16 -7.68 9.87
C ASN A 177 0.11 -9.19 10.01
N TYR A 178 0.12 -9.94 8.91
CA TYR A 178 0.33 -11.40 8.95
C TYR A 178 1.66 -11.76 9.63
N ARG A 179 2.70 -10.98 9.36
CA ARG A 179 3.97 -11.07 10.09
C ARG A 179 4.65 -9.72 10.09
N CYS A 180 4.74 -9.10 11.25
CA CYS A 180 5.42 -7.82 11.40
C CYS A 180 6.94 -7.96 11.17
N LYS A 181 7.49 -6.96 10.50
CA LYS A 181 8.94 -6.76 10.41
C LYS A 181 9.54 -6.27 11.73
N SER A 182 8.80 -5.41 12.44
CA SER A 182 9.14 -5.00 13.80
C SER A 182 7.95 -4.90 14.72
N THR A 183 8.15 -5.26 16.00
CA THR A 183 7.15 -5.14 17.06
C THR A 183 7.54 -4.14 18.15
N SER A 184 8.77 -3.59 18.13
CA SER A 184 9.23 -2.59 19.11
C SER A 184 9.33 -1.16 18.55
N TYR A 185 9.08 -0.96 17.26
CA TYR A 185 9.17 0.37 16.66
C TYR A 185 7.97 1.26 17.04
N VAL A 186 8.21 2.21 17.94
CA VAL A 186 7.16 3.01 18.60
C VAL A 186 6.39 3.94 17.65
N HIS A 187 7.00 4.41 16.56
CA HIS A 187 6.34 5.33 15.61
C HIS A 187 5.37 4.61 14.66
N ALA A 188 5.56 3.31 14.46
CA ALA A 188 4.62 2.47 13.73
C ALA A 188 4.55 1.11 14.45
N PRO A 189 3.80 1.02 15.55
CA PRO A 189 3.64 -0.23 16.28
C PRO A 189 2.96 -1.28 15.40
N CYS A 190 3.29 -2.55 15.62
CA CYS A 190 2.78 -3.66 14.81
C CYS A 190 2.54 -4.91 15.65
N GLU A 191 1.42 -5.58 15.41
CA GLU A 191 1.09 -6.88 15.96
C GLU A 191 0.94 -7.93 14.87
N SER A 192 1.64 -9.07 15.06
CA SER A 192 1.52 -10.19 14.14
C SER A 192 0.24 -10.96 14.43
N ILE A 193 -0.64 -11.07 13.44
CA ILE A 193 -1.91 -11.80 13.59
C ILE A 193 -1.79 -13.25 13.14
N ARG A 194 -2.42 -14.15 13.91
CA ARG A 194 -2.55 -15.58 13.56
C ARG A 194 -3.68 -15.76 12.56
N GLY A 195 -3.48 -15.32 11.34
CA GLY A 195 -4.51 -15.35 10.33
C GLY A 195 -4.11 -14.56 9.11
N ARG A 196 -4.57 -15.00 7.95
CA ARG A 196 -4.28 -14.39 6.67
C ARG A 196 -5.22 -13.19 6.40
N ASP A 197 -6.23 -12.98 7.24
CA ASP A 197 -7.46 -12.39 6.76
C ASP A 197 -8.02 -11.19 7.54
N GLU A 198 -7.19 -10.42 8.24
CA GLU A 198 -7.61 -9.18 8.95
C GLU A 198 -6.51 -8.12 9.00
N ALA A 199 -5.92 -7.78 7.85
CA ALA A 199 -4.87 -6.78 7.80
C ALA A 199 -5.40 -5.37 8.15
N GLN A 200 -4.65 -4.65 8.97
CA GLN A 200 -4.93 -3.27 9.33
C GLN A 200 -3.63 -2.49 9.27
N ASN A 201 -3.56 -1.50 8.40
CA ASN A 201 -2.49 -0.53 8.42
C ASN A 201 -3.11 0.85 8.50
N PHE A 202 -2.46 1.76 9.22
CA PHE A 202 -2.93 3.13 9.39
C PHE A 202 -2.00 4.11 8.69
N ALA A 203 -2.53 5.29 8.36
CA ALA A 203 -1.73 6.37 7.82
C ALA A 203 -0.76 6.88 8.91
N ARG A 204 0.53 6.97 8.58
CA ARG A 204 1.59 7.35 9.52
C ARG A 204 2.68 8.14 8.83
N SER A 205 3.14 9.21 9.47
CA SER A 205 4.22 10.06 8.99
C SER A 205 4.98 10.72 10.14
N PHE A 206 6.20 11.20 9.85
CA PHE A 206 6.96 12.08 10.73
C PHE A 206 6.70 13.56 10.46
N HIS A 207 5.83 13.90 9.51
CA HIS A 207 5.34 15.28 9.37
C HIS A 207 4.68 15.74 10.69
N ALA A 208 5.04 16.93 11.15
CA ALA A 208 4.62 17.41 12.46
C ALA A 208 3.09 17.54 12.53
N GLY A 209 2.46 16.76 13.41
CA GLY A 209 1.04 16.85 13.74
C GLY A 209 0.08 16.17 12.76
N GLY A 210 0.55 15.37 11.80
CA GLY A 210 -0.34 14.70 10.84
C GLY A 210 0.34 14.00 9.67
N VAL A 211 -0.42 13.84 8.58
CA VAL A 211 0.00 13.20 7.33
C VAL A 211 -0.44 14.01 6.13
N HIS A 212 0.22 13.84 4.98
CA HIS A 212 -0.36 14.25 3.71
C HIS A 212 -1.30 13.17 3.18
N ALA A 213 -2.48 13.58 2.73
CA ALA A 213 -3.48 12.73 2.11
C ALA A 213 -3.66 13.16 0.64
N LEU A 214 -3.49 12.19 -0.26
CA LEU A 214 -3.86 12.32 -1.66
C LEU A 214 -5.37 12.10 -1.79
N MET A 215 -6.07 13.05 -2.41
CA MET A 215 -7.50 12.98 -2.65
C MET A 215 -7.82 12.34 -4.01
N GLY A 216 -9.07 11.91 -4.19
CA GLY A 216 -9.58 11.28 -5.41
C GLY A 216 -9.44 12.13 -6.68
N ASP A 217 -9.37 13.46 -6.54
CA ASP A 217 -9.18 14.43 -7.62
C ASP A 217 -7.70 14.76 -7.90
N GLY A 218 -6.77 14.15 -7.16
CA GLY A 218 -5.33 14.38 -7.29
C GLY A 218 -4.81 15.54 -6.44
N SER A 219 -5.66 16.28 -5.73
CA SER A 219 -5.22 17.27 -4.76
C SER A 219 -4.56 16.60 -3.55
N VAL A 220 -3.65 17.32 -2.89
CA VAL A 220 -3.02 16.86 -1.64
C VAL A 220 -3.44 17.80 -0.52
N ARG A 221 -3.90 17.23 0.58
CA ARG A 221 -4.28 17.96 1.79
C ARG A 221 -3.45 17.48 2.97
N PHE A 222 -3.11 18.39 3.87
CA PHE A 222 -2.55 18.01 5.16
C PHE A 222 -3.70 17.65 6.10
N VAL A 223 -3.65 16.48 6.73
CA VAL A 223 -4.68 16.00 7.66
C VAL A 223 -4.05 15.81 9.03
N THR A 224 -4.59 16.49 10.04
CA THR A 224 -4.04 16.43 11.39
C THR A 224 -4.29 15.07 12.04
N GLU A 225 -3.40 14.66 12.94
CA GLU A 225 -3.62 13.45 13.77
C GLU A 225 -4.75 13.64 14.80
N SER A 226 -5.18 14.89 15.02
CA SER A 226 -6.30 15.27 15.89
C SER A 226 -7.65 15.35 15.18
N ILE A 227 -7.73 15.01 13.88
CA ILE A 227 -8.98 14.99 13.12
C ILE A 227 -10.04 14.15 13.84
N ASP A 228 -11.29 14.61 13.83
CA ASP A 228 -12.40 13.81 14.30
C ASP A 228 -12.46 12.47 13.54
N VAL A 229 -12.48 11.36 14.28
CA VAL A 229 -12.39 10.01 13.69
C VAL A 229 -13.59 9.71 12.79
N THR A 230 -14.75 10.32 13.01
CA THR A 230 -15.93 10.15 12.15
C THR A 230 -15.67 10.81 10.81
N THR A 231 -15.11 12.02 10.82
CA THR A 231 -14.71 12.76 9.61
C THR A 231 -13.65 11.99 8.82
N TRP A 232 -12.59 11.49 9.48
CA TRP A 232 -11.56 10.70 8.82
C TRP A 232 -12.09 9.39 8.22
N ARG A 233 -13.00 8.71 8.93
CA ARG A 233 -13.66 7.51 8.41
C ARG A 233 -14.53 7.81 7.20
N ALA A 234 -15.26 8.93 7.20
CA ALA A 234 -16.07 9.37 6.07
C ALA A 234 -15.20 9.63 4.84
N LEU A 235 -14.08 10.35 5.02
CA LEU A 235 -13.10 10.62 3.97
C LEU A 235 -12.53 9.35 3.32
N GLY A 236 -12.44 8.24 4.05
CA GLY A 236 -11.94 6.98 3.47
C GLY A 236 -12.94 6.29 2.54
N THR A 237 -14.21 6.68 2.55
CA THR A 237 -15.24 6.00 1.76
C THR A 237 -15.44 6.69 0.40
N ARG A 238 -15.82 5.89 -0.59
CA ARG A 238 -16.20 6.41 -1.92
C ARG A 238 -17.69 6.65 -2.07
N ARG A 239 -18.51 6.18 -1.14
CA ARG A 239 -19.99 6.18 -1.26
C ARG A 239 -20.72 6.09 0.09
N GLY A 240 -20.17 6.66 1.15
CA GLY A 240 -20.81 6.68 2.47
C GLY A 240 -21.93 7.71 2.60
N GLY A 241 -21.99 8.69 1.70
CA GLY A 241 -23.04 9.72 1.66
C GLY A 241 -22.90 10.77 2.76
N GLU A 242 -21.74 10.87 3.41
CA GLU A 242 -21.50 11.81 4.49
C GLU A 242 -21.31 13.24 3.97
N MET A 243 -21.90 14.22 4.66
CA MET A 243 -21.56 15.63 4.44
C MET A 243 -20.29 15.95 5.22
N ILE A 244 -19.19 16.11 4.50
CA ILE A 244 -17.88 16.42 5.08
C ILE A 244 -17.67 17.94 5.01
N GLY A 245 -17.43 18.57 6.16
CA GLY A 245 -17.08 19.99 6.27
C GLY A 245 -15.62 20.26 5.90
N GLU A 246 -15.07 21.43 6.24
CA GLU A 246 -13.62 21.64 6.16
C GLU A 246 -12.88 20.84 7.25
N PHE A 247 -11.70 20.33 6.91
CA PHE A 247 -10.87 19.45 7.74
C PHE A 247 -9.38 19.65 7.44
#